data_AF-A0A2V9BX03-F1
#
_entry.id   AF-A0A2V9BX03-F1
#
_cell.length_a   1.000
_cell.length_b   1.000
_cell.length_c   1.000
_cell.angle_alpha   90.00
_cell.angle_beta   90.00
_cell.angle_gamma   90.00
#
_symmetry.space_group_name_H-M   'P 1'
#
loop_
_entity.id
_entity.type
_entity.pdbx_description
1 polymer ?
#
loop_
_entity_poly.entity_id
_entity_poly.type
_entity_poly.pdbx_seq_one_letter_code
_entity_poly.pdbx_strand_id
1 'polypeptide(L)' 'MPSLNFLIETGEVCQFLREKKMFYQTTTDPSPGLPEGPFWCAFTQSLLGPDGHVADAQCCRPGRSCCETA' A
#
# COMPACT_ATOMS: atom_id res chain seq x y z
N MET A 1 -0.27 9.71 9.45
CA MET A 1 0.37 9.09 8.27
C MET A 1 -0.30 9.64 7.02
N PRO A 2 0.46 9.98 5.97
CA PRO A 2 -0.11 10.39 4.68
C PRO A 2 -0.99 9.26 4.10
N SER A 3 -2.00 9.62 3.31
CA SER A 3 -2.86 8.64 2.63
C SER A 3 -2.11 7.95 1.49
N LEU A 4 -2.53 6.74 1.10
CA LEU A 4 -1.91 6.04 -0.03
C LEU A 4 -2.02 6.85 -1.33
N ASN A 5 -3.15 7.50 -1.58
CA ASN A 5 -3.34 8.32 -2.78
C ASN A 5 -2.33 9.47 -2.84
N PHE A 6 -2.07 10.15 -1.72
CA PHE A 6 -1.06 11.21 -1.66
C PHE A 6 0.35 10.67 -1.99
N LEU A 7 0.69 9.48 -1.46
CA LEU A 7 1.97 8.83 -1.77
C LEU A 7 2.09 8.41 -3.25
N ILE A 8 0.98 8.03 -3.90
CA ILE A 8 0.95 7.70 -5.32
C ILE A 8 1.15 8.97 -6.16
N GLU A 9 0.41 10.04 -5.84
CA GLU A 9 0.47 11.34 -6.55
C GLU A 9 1.85 12.00 -6.46
N THR A 10 2.56 11.78 -5.36
CA THR A 10 3.93 12.31 -5.15
C THR A 10 5.02 11.38 -5.67
N GLY A 11 4.66 10.22 -6.23
CA GLY A 11 5.60 9.23 -6.75
C GLY A 11 6.42 8.51 -5.68
N GLU A 12 6.04 8.59 -4.40
CA GLU A 12 6.73 7.91 -3.30
C GLU A 12 6.49 6.40 -3.27
N VAL A 13 5.38 5.93 -3.87
CA VAL A 13 5.00 4.52 -4.00
C VAL A 13 4.50 4.20 -5.41
N CYS A 14 4.45 2.91 -5.73
CA CYS A 14 4.00 2.40 -7.03
C CYS A 14 2.54 2.78 -7.31
N GLN A 15 2.25 3.27 -8.53
CA GLN A 15 0.89 3.61 -8.98
C GLN A 15 -0.06 2.41 -9.02
N PHE A 16 0.47 1.19 -9.05
CA PHE A 16 -0.32 -0.04 -9.01
C PHE A 16 -0.62 -0.53 -7.59
N LEU A 17 -0.05 0.08 -6.54
CA LEU A 17 -0.36 -0.28 -5.17
C LEU A 17 -1.79 0.12 -4.83
N ARG A 18 -2.54 -0.76 -4.19
CA ARG A 18 -3.88 -0.50 -3.70
C ARG A 18 -3.99 -0.93 -2.24
N GLU A 19 -4.86 -0.25 -1.50
CA GLU A 19 -5.20 -0.62 -0.14
C GLU A 19 -6.73 -0.65 0.03
N LYS A 20 -7.19 -1.46 0.97
CA LYS A 20 -8.57 -1.44 1.42
C LYS A 20 -8.58 -1.35 2.93
N LYS A 21 -8.69 -0.14 3.44
CA LYS A 21 -8.81 0.10 4.88
C LYS A 21 -10.26 -0.06 5.32
N MET A 22 -10.44 -0.70 6.45
CA MET A 22 -11.70 -0.73 7.20
C MET A 22 -11.48 0.05 8.49
N PHE A 23 -12.53 0.67 9.02
CA PHE A 23 -12.49 1.26 10.35
C PHE A 23 -13.01 0.24 11.37
N TYR A 24 -12.45 0.28 12.57
CA TYR A 24 -13.00 -0.45 13.71
C TYR A 24 -13.77 0.55 14.57
N GLN A 25 -15.03 0.24 14.84
CA GLN A 25 -15.80 0.97 15.82
C GLN A 25 -15.41 0.43 17.21
N THR A 26 -14.60 1.19 17.94
CA THR A 26 -14.12 0.85 19.29
C THR A 26 -14.60 1.88 20.30
N THR A 27 -14.90 1.42 21.52
CA THR A 27 -15.27 2.28 22.67
C THR A 27 -14.06 2.82 23.42
N THR A 28 -12.87 2.30 23.14
CA THR A 28 -11.58 2.74 23.69
C THR A 28 -10.74 3.33 22.56
N ASP A 29 -9.95 4.37 22.84
CA ASP A 29 -9.03 4.96 21.85
C ASP A 29 -8.27 3.85 21.11
N PRO A 30 -8.33 3.82 19.77
CA PRO A 30 -7.67 2.77 19.00
C PRO A 30 -6.18 2.79 19.33
N SER A 31 -5.63 1.64 19.71
CA SER A 31 -4.21 1.54 20.01
C SER A 31 -3.40 1.96 18.77
N PRO A 32 -2.33 2.76 18.93
CA PRO A 32 -1.44 3.05 17.82
C PRO A 32 -0.80 1.73 17.37
N GLY A 33 -1.11 1.28 16.16
CA GLY A 33 -0.52 0.05 15.60
C GLY A 33 -1.50 -0.96 14.99
N LEU A 34 -2.76 -0.59 14.71
CA LEU A 34 -3.57 -1.41 13.82
C LEU A 34 -2.84 -1.65 12.49
N PRO A 35 -2.89 -2.88 11.95
CA PRO A 35 -2.14 -3.22 10.75
C PRO A 35 -2.56 -2.31 9.58
N GLU A 36 -1.58 -1.66 8.96
CA GLU A 36 -1.81 -0.97 7.68
C GLU A 36 -2.12 -2.03 6.60
N GLY A 37 -3.19 -1.82 5.85
CA GLY A 37 -3.64 -2.74 4.80
C GLY A 37 -5.05 -3.29 5.02
N PRO A 38 -5.44 -4.37 4.32
CA PRO A 38 -4.66 -5.13 3.33
C PRO A 38 -4.26 -4.31 2.10
N PHE A 39 -3.09 -4.63 1.55
CA PHE A 39 -2.54 -4.09 0.31
C PHE A 39 -2.53 -5.15 -0.81
N TRP A 40 -2.61 -4.71 -2.06
CA TRP A 40 -2.40 -5.58 -3.23
C TRP A 40 -1.85 -4.81 -4.42
N CYS A 41 -1.24 -5.52 -5.36
CA CYS A 41 -0.83 -4.99 -6.65
C CYS A 41 -2.00 -5.08 -7.64
N ALA A 42 -2.43 -3.94 -8.20
CA ALA A 42 -3.50 -3.89 -9.19
C ALA A 42 -3.12 -4.54 -10.52
N PHE A 43 -1.82 -4.59 -10.85
CA PHE A 43 -1.34 -5.20 -12.10
C PHE A 43 -1.43 -6.72 -12.08
N THR A 44 -0.99 -7.37 -11.00
CA THR A 44 -1.07 -8.84 -10.82
C THR A 44 -2.38 -9.28 -10.18
N GLN A 45 -3.18 -8.35 -9.65
CA GLN A 45 -4.38 -8.60 -8.85
C GLN A 45 -4.12 -9.54 -7.66
N SER A 46 -2.94 -9.42 -7.04
CA SER A 46 -2.46 -10.32 -5.99
C SER A 46 -1.71 -9.56 -4.89
N LEU A 47 -1.45 -10.25 -3.78
CA LEU A 47 -0.56 -9.78 -2.70
C LEU A 47 0.90 -9.68 -3.16
N LEU A 48 1.26 -10.38 -4.25
CA LEU A 48 2.60 -10.35 -4.83
C LEU A 48 2.63 -9.50 -6.09
N GLY A 49 3.68 -8.70 -6.23
CA GLY A 49 3.99 -7.99 -7.47
C GLY A 49 4.55 -8.92 -8.56
N PRO A 50 4.78 -8.40 -9.78
CA PRO A 50 5.33 -9.17 -10.90
C PRO A 50 6.72 -9.78 -10.63
N ASP A 51 7.46 -9.19 -9.70
CA ASP A 51 8.77 -9.65 -9.24
C ASP A 51 8.69 -10.71 -8.14
N GLY A 52 7.48 -11.20 -7.81
CA GLY A 52 7.25 -12.23 -6.80
C GLY A 52 7.33 -11.76 -5.34
N HIS A 53 7.56 -10.46 -5.09
CA HIS A 53 7.66 -9.93 -3.73
C HIS A 53 6.36 -9.24 -3.30
N VAL A 54 6.13 -9.15 -1.98
CA VAL A 54 4.93 -8.57 -1.38
C VAL A 54 4.70 -7.13 -1.86
N ALA A 55 3.43 -6.81 -2.10
CA ALA A 55 2.93 -5.49 -2.41
C ALA A 55 2.43 -4.82 -1.12
N ASP A 56 3.26 -3.97 -0.52
CA ASP A 56 2.92 -3.14 0.64
C ASP A 56 3.53 -1.73 0.49
N ALA A 57 3.13 -0.79 1.34
CA ALA A 57 3.57 0.61 1.27
C ALA A 57 5.05 0.84 1.64
N GLN A 58 5.74 -0.17 2.20
CA GLN A 58 7.18 -0.11 2.49
C GLN A 58 8.00 -0.61 1.30
N CYS A 59 7.53 -1.64 0.61
CA CYS A 59 8.25 -2.32 -0.45
C CYS A 59 7.87 -1.84 -1.86
N CYS A 60 6.61 -1.47 -2.14
CA CYS A 60 6.18 -1.01 -3.47
C CYS A 60 6.57 0.45 -3.70
N ARG A 61 7.88 0.71 -3.84
CA ARG A 61 8.49 2.05 -3.98
C ARG A 61 9.44 2.14 -5.18
N PRO A 62 9.79 3.35 -5.64
CA PRO A 62 10.79 3.55 -6.69
C PRO A 62 12.09 2.80 -6.39
N GLY A 63 12.67 2.17 -7.41
CA GLY A 63 13.86 1.31 -7.28
C GLY A 63 13.55 -0.18 -7.38
N ARG A 64 12.30 -0.61 -7.18
CA ARG A 64 11.86 -1.94 -7.65
C ARG A 64 11.67 -1.92 -9.16
N SER A 65 12.15 -2.97 -9.83
CA SER A 65 12.14 -3.07 -11.30
C SER A 65 10.74 -3.01 -11.92
N CYS A 66 9.71 -3.43 -11.17
CA CYS A 66 8.31 -3.42 -11.61
C CYS A 66 7.50 -2.21 -11.08
N CYS A 67 8.14 -1.27 -10.37
CA CYS A 67 7.46 -0.10 -9.82
C CYS A 67 7.38 1.02 -10.87
N GLU A 68 6.17 1.50 -11.14
CA GLU A 68 5.92 2.67 -11.96
C GLU A 68 5.29 3.75 -11.08
N THR A 69 5.73 5.00 -11.23
CA THR A 69 5.21 6.17 -10.50
C THR A 69 4.40 7.06 -11.45
N ALA A 70 3.44 7.82 -10.90
CA ALA A 70 2.65 8.79 -11.65
C ALA A 70 3.50 9.92 -12.25
#